data_AF-A0A2G9TEZ6-F1
#
_entry.id   AF-A0A2G9TEZ6-F1
#
_cell.length_a   1.000
_cell.length_b   1.000
_cell.length_c   1.000
_cell.angle_alpha   90.00
_cell.angle_beta   90.00
_cell.angle_gamma   90.00
#
_symmetry.space_group_name_H-M   'P 1'
#
loop_
_entity.id
_entity.type
_entity.pdbx_description
1 polymer ?
#
loop_
_entity_poly.entity_id
_entity_poly.type
_entity_poly.pdbx_seq_one_letter_code
_entity_poly.pdbx_strand_id
1 'polypeptide(L)'
;MSVDDLDKHIETLMKCELISEQDVKSLCSKAREILVQEGNVQVIDSPVTVGGQIPDTNYLFLGDFVDRGFYSVETFLLLLALKVRYPDRMMLIRGNHESRQITQV
;
A
#
# COMPACT_ATOMS: atom_id res chain seq x y z
N MET A 1 -8.75 -12.65 -6.56
CA MET A 1 -8.91 -12.09 -5.20
C MET A 1 -10.20 -11.28 -5.17
N SER A 2 -11.18 -11.76 -4.41
CA SER A 2 -12.45 -11.07 -4.16
C SER A 2 -12.25 -9.91 -3.18
N VAL A 3 -13.30 -9.12 -2.94
CA VAL A 3 -13.27 -8.05 -1.92
C VAL A 3 -13.19 -8.66 -0.52
N ASP A 4 -13.94 -9.72 -0.25
CA ASP A 4 -13.90 -10.44 1.03
C ASP A 4 -12.53 -11.05 1.34
N ASP A 5 -11.82 -11.57 0.32
CA ASP A 5 -10.45 -12.06 0.51
C ASP A 5 -9.49 -10.91 0.87
N LEU A 6 -9.68 -9.75 0.25
CA LEU A 6 -8.85 -8.58 0.50
C LEU A 6 -9.09 -8.00 1.89
N ASP A 7 -10.33 -7.92 2.34
CA ASP A 7 -10.67 -7.42 3.68
C ASP A 7 -10.08 -8.35 4.77
N LYS A 8 -10.11 -9.68 4.55
CA LYS A 8 -9.41 -10.65 5.43
C LYS A 8 -7.89 -10.44 5.45
N HIS A 9 -7.28 -10.21 4.28
CA HIS A 9 -5.83 -9.93 4.22
C HIS A 9 -5.48 -8.65 4.99
N ILE A 10 -6.31 -7.60 4.89
CA ILE A 10 -6.12 -6.36 5.66
C ILE A 10 -6.20 -6.67 7.17
N GLU A 11 -7.20 -7.43 7.62
CA GLU A 11 -7.32 -7.81 9.04
C GLU A 11 -6.10 -8.59 9.56
N THR A 12 -5.59 -9.55 8.77
CA THR A 12 -4.38 -10.31 9.11
C THR A 12 -3.15 -9.41 9.20
N LEU A 13 -2.93 -8.56 8.19
CA LEU A 13 -1.78 -7.66 8.15
C LEU A 13 -1.82 -6.59 9.25
N MET A 14 -3.02 -6.12 9.63
CA MET A 14 -3.22 -5.21 10.77
C MET A 14 -2.84 -5.84 12.12
N LYS A 15 -2.83 -7.17 12.23
CA LYS A 15 -2.35 -7.91 13.41
C LYS A 15 -0.83 -8.16 13.36
N CYS A 16 -0.13 -7.62 12.36
CA CYS A 16 1.26 -7.93 12.05
C CYS A 16 1.51 -9.41 11.74
N GLU A 17 0.53 -10.08 11.11
CA GLU A 17 0.66 -11.45 10.63
C GLU A 17 0.85 -11.47 9.11
N LEU A 18 1.68 -12.40 8.62
CA LEU A 18 1.94 -12.54 7.18
C LEU A 18 0.84 -13.34 6.47
N ILE A 19 0.51 -12.91 5.26
CA ILE A 19 -0.34 -13.67 4.31
C ILE A 19 0.50 -14.66 3.50
N SER A 20 -0.16 -15.61 2.81
CA SER A 20 0.56 -16.64 2.04
C SER A 20 1.35 -16.01 0.88
N GLU A 21 2.44 -16.67 0.45
CA GLU A 21 3.24 -16.19 -0.70
C GLU A 21 2.40 -16.06 -1.98
N GLN A 22 1.42 -16.94 -2.18
CA GLN A 22 0.49 -16.87 -3.30
C GLN A 22 -0.38 -15.62 -3.23
N ASP A 23 -0.85 -15.27 -2.04
CA ASP A 23 -1.66 -14.07 -1.81
C ASP A 23 -0.81 -12.80 -1.96
N VAL A 24 0.44 -12.81 -1.48
CA VAL A 24 1.40 -11.72 -1.74
C VAL A 24 1.56 -11.49 -3.25
N LYS A 25 1.80 -12.56 -4.02
CA LYS A 25 1.94 -12.44 -5.49
C LYS A 25 0.67 -11.89 -6.14
N SER A 26 -0.51 -12.35 -5.73
CA SER A 26 -1.78 -11.86 -6.25
C SER A 26 -2.01 -10.39 -5.92
N LEU A 27 -1.73 -9.99 -4.68
CA LEU A 27 -1.85 -8.63 -4.20
C LEU A 27 -0.91 -7.68 -4.96
N CYS A 28 0.37 -8.04 -5.08
CA CYS A 28 1.35 -7.26 -5.82
C CYS A 28 0.99 -7.11 -7.31
N SER A 29 0.46 -8.17 -7.95
CA SER A 29 0.01 -8.07 -9.35
C SER A 29 -1.11 -7.05 -9.52
N LYS A 30 -2.11 -7.09 -8.64
CA LYS A 30 -3.24 -6.15 -8.67
C LYS A 30 -2.83 -4.72 -8.35
N ALA A 31 -1.99 -4.53 -7.34
CA ALA A 31 -1.49 -3.21 -7.00
C ALA A 31 -0.69 -2.62 -8.15
N ARG A 32 0.15 -3.42 -8.83
CA ARG A 32 0.87 -3.01 -10.04
C ARG A 32 -0.09 -2.57 -11.15
N GLU A 33 -1.16 -3.32 -11.41
CA GLU A 33 -2.16 -2.96 -12.43
C GLU A 33 -2.78 -1.59 -12.16
N ILE A 34 -3.07 -1.27 -10.90
CA ILE A 34 -3.60 0.04 -10.48
C ILE A 34 -2.54 1.13 -10.65
N LEU A 35 -1.37 0.95 -10.02
CA LEU A 35 -0.30 1.96 -9.98
C LEU A 35 0.28 2.29 -11.37
N VAL A 36 0.26 1.34 -12.32
CA VAL A 36 0.73 1.59 -13.70
C VAL A 36 -0.21 2.51 -14.47
N GLN A 37 -1.50 2.57 -14.11
CA GLN A 37 -2.47 3.47 -14.75
C GLN A 37 -2.45 4.88 -14.15
N GLU A 38 -1.73 5.07 -13.04
CA GLU A 38 -1.65 6.34 -12.35
C GLU A 38 -0.62 7.29 -13.00
N GLY A 39 -0.96 8.58 -13.06
CA GLY A 39 -0.04 9.60 -13.57
C GLY A 39 1.14 9.83 -12.62
N ASN A 40 2.29 10.24 -13.18
CA ASN A 40 3.48 10.60 -12.39
C ASN A 40 3.25 11.81 -11.46
N VAL A 41 2.26 12.66 -11.78
CA VAL A 41 1.84 13.79 -10.95
C VAL A 41 0.40 13.53 -10.53
N GLN A 42 0.20 13.32 -9.23
CA GLN A 42 -1.11 13.12 -8.65
C GLN A 42 -1.71 14.47 -8.24
N VAL A 43 -2.95 14.73 -8.67
CA VAL A 43 -3.72 15.88 -8.21
C VAL A 43 -4.63 15.39 -7.09
N ILE A 44 -4.57 16.03 -5.93
CA ILE A 44 -5.34 15.62 -4.74
C ILE A 44 -6.25 16.76 -4.33
N ASP A 45 -7.55 16.46 -4.29
CA ASP A 45 -8.56 17.39 -3.80
C ASP A 45 -8.52 17.48 -2.26
N SER A 46 -8.65 18.70 -1.74
CA SER A 46 -8.70 18.92 -0.28
C SER A 46 -10.07 18.52 0.29
N PRO A 47 -10.17 18.03 1.54
CA PRO A 47 -9.10 17.96 2.54
C PRO A 47 -8.28 16.66 2.49
N VAL A 48 -6.96 16.79 2.51
CA VAL A 48 -6.04 15.68 2.84
C VAL A 48 -5.78 15.79 4.34
N THR A 49 -6.30 14.84 5.12
CA THR A 49 -6.18 14.90 6.58
C THR A 49 -5.02 14.02 7.01
N VAL A 50 -4.21 14.52 7.95
CA VAL A 50 -3.21 13.70 8.65
C VAL A 50 -3.92 13.01 9.82
N GLY A 51 -4.29 11.74 9.62
CA GLY A 51 -4.95 10.91 10.63
C GLY A 51 -6.47 10.77 10.43
N GLY A 52 -6.98 9.60 10.77
CA GLY A 52 -8.37 9.17 10.55
C GLY A 52 -8.46 7.65 10.35
N GLN A 53 -9.64 7.09 10.17
CA GLN A 53 -9.79 5.69 9.75
C GLN A 53 -10.17 5.66 8.27
N ILE A 54 -9.57 4.75 7.51
CA ILE A 54 -10.05 4.39 6.18
C ILE A 54 -11.42 3.70 6.36
N PRO A 55 -12.47 3.99 5.55
CA PRO A 55 -12.44 4.69 4.26
C PRO A 55 -12.75 6.19 4.27
N ASP A 56 -13.05 6.77 5.43
CA ASP A 56 -13.60 8.14 5.50
C ASP A 56 -12.55 9.23 5.27
N THR A 57 -11.27 8.87 5.28
CA THR A 57 -10.13 9.80 5.14
C THR A 57 -9.28 9.47 3.92
N ASN A 58 -8.89 10.50 3.17
CA ASN A 58 -7.92 10.39 2.08
C ASN A 58 -6.50 10.42 2.65
N TYR A 59 -5.68 9.46 2.22
CA TYR A 59 -4.32 9.28 2.69
C TYR A 59 -3.31 9.53 1.57
N LEU A 60 -2.29 10.32 1.87
CA LEU A 60 -1.12 10.53 1.03
C LEU A 60 0.12 10.04 1.76
N PHE A 61 0.78 9.05 1.18
CA PHE A 61 2.04 8.51 1.65
C PHE A 61 3.17 8.91 0.69
N LEU A 62 4.25 9.46 1.24
CA LEU A 62 5.31 10.13 0.47
C LEU A 62 6.55 9.27 0.19
N GLY A 63 6.49 7.96 0.45
CA GLY A 63 7.62 7.03 0.28
C GLY A 63 8.30 6.65 1.60
N ASP A 64 9.46 6.02 1.51
CA ASP A 64 10.26 5.49 2.63
C ASP A 64 9.53 4.44 3.47
N PHE A 65 8.88 3.50 2.79
CA PHE A 65 8.10 2.43 3.43
C PHE A 65 8.97 1.33 4.03
N VAL A 66 10.19 1.19 3.52
CA VAL A 66 11.10 0.08 3.80
C VAL A 66 12.42 0.68 4.24
N ASP A 67 12.91 0.31 5.43
CA ASP A 67 14.35 0.25 5.79
C ASP A 67 14.65 0.21 7.30
N ARG A 68 13.83 0.83 8.16
CA ARG A 68 14.20 1.01 9.58
C ARG A 68 13.40 0.19 10.58
N GLY A 69 12.32 -0.46 10.16
CA GLY A 69 11.43 -1.23 11.02
C GLY A 69 11.54 -2.74 10.81
N PHE A 70 11.41 -3.52 11.89
CA PHE A 70 11.37 -4.99 11.84
C PHE A 70 10.18 -5.56 11.06
N TYR A 71 9.12 -4.75 10.84
CA TYR A 71 7.87 -5.14 10.16
C TYR A 71 7.68 -4.43 8.82
N SER A 72 8.78 -4.20 8.09
CA SER A 72 8.74 -3.45 6.82
C SER A 72 7.90 -4.18 5.75
N VAL A 73 7.90 -5.52 5.76
CA VAL A 73 7.13 -6.32 4.79
C VAL A 73 5.65 -6.23 5.07
N GLU A 74 5.23 -6.44 6.31
CA GLU A 74 3.84 -6.38 6.76
C GLU A 74 3.26 -4.99 6.52
N THR A 75 4.03 -3.94 6.86
CA THR A 75 3.64 -2.55 6.64
C THR A 75 3.42 -2.29 5.15
N PHE A 76 4.38 -2.69 4.30
CA PHE A 76 4.27 -2.47 2.87
C PHE A 76 3.10 -3.25 2.25
N LEU A 77 2.91 -4.51 2.65
CA LEU A 77 1.78 -5.33 2.20
C LEU A 77 0.43 -4.73 2.63
N LEU A 78 0.34 -4.18 3.84
CA LEU A 78 -0.85 -3.49 4.32
C LEU A 78 -1.16 -2.25 3.48
N LEU A 79 -0.15 -1.43 3.19
CA LEU A 79 -0.31 -0.24 2.34
C LEU A 79 -0.77 -0.63 0.92
N LEU A 80 -0.21 -1.70 0.34
CA LEU A 80 -0.66 -2.24 -0.95
C LEU A 80 -2.09 -2.77 -0.88
N ALA A 81 -2.47 -3.49 0.17
CA ALA A 81 -3.83 -3.99 0.36
C ALA A 81 -4.85 -2.85 0.46
N LEU A 82 -4.54 -1.81 1.21
CA LEU A 82 -5.34 -0.59 1.31
C LEU A 82 -5.42 0.15 -0.03
N LYS A 83 -4.33 0.20 -0.80
CA LYS A 83 -4.33 0.77 -2.17
C LYS A 83 -5.25 0.00 -3.12
N VAL A 84 -5.20 -1.33 -3.09
CA VAL A 84 -6.09 -2.17 -3.93
C VAL A 84 -7.55 -2.03 -3.49
N ARG A 85 -7.80 -1.88 -2.19
CA ARG A 85 -9.16 -1.78 -1.64
C ARG A 85 -9.80 -0.41 -1.84
N TYR A 86 -8.99 0.65 -1.80
CA TYR A 86 -9.41 2.05 -1.87
C TYR A 86 -8.50 2.87 -2.80
N PRO A 87 -8.46 2.56 -4.11
CA PRO A 87 -7.50 3.14 -5.05
C PRO A 87 -7.58 4.66 -5.14
N ASP A 88 -8.79 5.22 -5.06
CA ASP A 88 -9.04 6.66 -5.17
C ASP A 88 -8.74 7.44 -3.88
N ARG A 89 -8.55 6.74 -2.76
CA ARG A 89 -8.36 7.35 -1.42
C ARG A 89 -6.96 7.16 -0.87
N MET A 90 -6.26 6.13 -1.32
CA MET A 90 -4.92 5.78 -0.87
C MET A 90 -3.93 6.18 -1.96
N MET A 91 -3.19 7.28 -1.76
CA MET A 91 -2.14 7.71 -2.68
C MET A 91 -0.77 7.30 -2.16
N LEU A 92 -0.05 6.53 -2.97
CA LEU A 92 1.31 6.08 -2.67
C LEU A 92 2.27 6.72 -3.67
N ILE A 93 3.16 7.60 -3.18
CA ILE A 93 4.24 8.17 -3.98
C ILE A 93 5.51 7.34 -3.75
N ARG A 94 6.32 7.21 -4.80
CA ARG A 94 7.60 6.51 -4.74
C ARG A 94 8.67 7.37 -4.06
N GLY A 95 9.25 6.87 -2.98
CA GLY A 95 10.45 7.45 -2.36
C GLY A 95 11.74 6.93 -3.00
N ASN A 96 12.88 7.37 -2.46
CA ASN A 96 14.19 6.96 -2.94
C ASN A 96 14.52 5.50 -2.55
N HIS A 97 14.01 5.03 -1.41
CA HIS A 97 14.23 3.69 -0.88
C HIS A 97 13.48 2.59 -1.66
N GLU A 98 12.51 2.94 -2.50
CA GLU A 98 11.82 2.01 -3.40
C GLU A 98 12.53 1.84 -4.77
N SER A 99 13.82 2.16 -4.84
CA SER A 99 14.68 1.90 -6.00
C SER A 99 15.57 0.69 -5.79
N ARG A 100 15.73 -0.12 -6.85
CA ARG A 100 16.64 -1.28 -6.88
C ARG A 100 18.10 -0.90 -6.66
N GLN A 101 18.45 0.39 -6.70
CA GLN A 101 19.78 0.91 -6.37
C GLN A 101 20.02 1.02 -4.86
N ILE A 102 18.97 1.19 -4.04
CA ILE A 102 19.08 1.32 -2.58
C ILE A 102 18.82 -0.02 -1.89
N THR A 103 17.89 -0.83 -2.38
CA THR A 103 17.53 -2.14 -1.79
C THR A 103 18.46 -3.30 -2.18
N GLN A 104 19.75 -3.04 -2.45
CA GLN A 104 20.72 -4.11 -2.77
C GLN A 104 21.22 -4.76 -1.48
N VAL A 105 20.49 -5.78 -1.03
CA VAL A 105 21.02 -6.85 -0.15
C VAL A 105 20.98 -8.18 -0.88
#